data_AF-A0A2M8AI45-F1
#
_entry.id   AF-A0A2M8AI45-F1
#
_cell.length_a   1.000
_cell.length_b   1.000
_cell.length_c   1.000
_cell.angle_alpha   90.00
_cell.angle_beta   90.00
_cell.angle_gamma   90.00
#
_symmetry.space_group_name_H-M   'P 1'
#
loop_
_entity.id
_entity.type
_entity.pdbx_description
1 polymer ?
#
loop_
_entity_poly.entity_id
_entity_poly.type
_entity_poly.pdbx_seq_one_letter_code
_entity_poly.pdbx_strand_id
1 'polypeptide(L)'
;MKKKYTFLGIFIVVILLITTLFYVINKNLLPSTFNTNPYTNIEVAKEESCQQCHQNTTGYSNYHNPELIGCASCHLGNTSSLDKNEAHKGMVLIPGNLSDAKETCGKCHQEELNKLNSSLMTTNSGLVAVDKFIFGEADSPNDQYHIKDIKNSLADKHIRDLCANCHLGAEKTTYGEITQESRGGGCNACHLNYSPEAKTDLENYLTSNKKVLPKFHPSTTVFVNNTHCFGCHSRSSRISTNYEGLQETLLNEADITNISGYKVLEDERVYKNLDEDVHHTKGLLCIDCHSSHEVMGNGKSYTHAEDAVALQCSDCHYKEKPNTIPYDSLDTESLLVFLHRDYKHSDKQILIAEKDGHPLVNTYVDSTGNAFLISKNDGSVHNLKPQSKVCSRDKAHENVSCSACHSSWTSRCIGCHNQYDDNEPRAFDLLDKKYVKGQWKEYVSEFSSSKPALGVREHKGGKLIEPAIPGMILTIDKGSFTGNTGSDISFHRLYAPNSPHTTTKQVRDCKSCHSDAATLGYGKGSLAYGMKKGKGTWVFTPEYALNSHDNLPEDAWIPFLKNVDKEVVNSTRTDFRPFNVEEQKRMLLVGACLQCHKDDSKVMQQTLEFGLNPVLKMISNACVLPDK
;
A
#
# COMPACT_ATOMS: atom_id res chain seq x y z
N MET A 1 -0.25 -41.00 -66.62
CA MET A 1 0.11 -41.34 -65.22
C MET A 1 1.09 -40.37 -64.54
N LYS A 2 1.44 -39.19 -65.09
CA LYS A 2 2.41 -38.25 -64.46
C LYS A 2 1.82 -37.12 -63.59
N LYS A 3 0.50 -36.91 -63.57
CA LYS A 3 -0.15 -35.83 -62.79
C LYS A 3 -0.62 -36.22 -61.37
N LYS A 4 -0.72 -37.52 -61.05
CA LYS A 4 -1.19 -37.97 -59.72
C LYS A 4 -0.09 -37.96 -58.64
N TYR A 5 1.18 -38.08 -59.03
CA TYR A 5 2.30 -38.12 -58.07
C TYR A 5 2.76 -36.73 -57.61
N THR A 6 2.57 -35.69 -58.43
CA THR A 6 2.89 -34.30 -58.06
C THR A 6 1.94 -33.74 -57.00
N PHE A 7 0.65 -34.09 -57.08
CA PHE A 7 -0.32 -33.64 -56.07
C PHE A 7 -0.11 -34.34 -54.72
N LEU A 8 0.23 -35.64 -54.73
CA LEU A 8 0.55 -36.39 -53.52
C LEU A 8 1.84 -35.89 -52.85
N GLY A 9 2.86 -35.54 -53.64
CA GLY A 9 4.11 -34.98 -53.12
C GLY A 9 3.92 -33.61 -52.47
N ILE A 10 3.14 -32.71 -53.08
CA ILE A 10 2.83 -31.40 -52.50
C ILE A 10 2.03 -31.56 -51.19
N PHE A 11 1.06 -32.49 -51.15
CA PHE A 11 0.26 -32.73 -49.95
C PHE A 11 1.10 -33.26 -48.78
N ILE A 12 2.07 -34.14 -49.04
CA ILE A 12 3.00 -34.66 -48.02
C ILE A 12 3.90 -33.53 -47.49
N VAL A 13 4.39 -32.65 -48.37
CA VAL A 13 5.23 -31.50 -47.96
C VAL A 13 4.45 -30.50 -47.12
N VAL A 14 3.18 -30.24 -47.46
CA VAL A 14 2.31 -29.35 -46.65
C VAL A 14 2.01 -29.96 -45.29
N ILE A 15 1.74 -31.27 -45.19
CA ILE A 15 1.55 -31.95 -43.91
C ILE A 15 2.84 -31.92 -43.07
N LEU A 16 4.01 -32.15 -43.69
CA LEU A 16 5.29 -32.03 -43.01
C LEU A 16 5.52 -30.60 -42.50
N LEU A 17 5.23 -29.57 -43.30
CA LEU A 17 5.34 -28.18 -42.86
C LEU A 17 4.39 -27.86 -41.71
N ILE A 18 3.14 -28.31 -41.75
CA ILE A 18 2.16 -28.09 -40.68
C ILE A 18 2.57 -28.83 -39.40
N THR A 19 3.04 -30.07 -39.51
CA THR A 19 3.51 -30.85 -38.34
C THR A 19 4.79 -30.25 -37.75
N THR A 20 5.70 -29.73 -38.58
CA THR A 20 6.91 -29.04 -38.13
C THR A 20 6.55 -27.70 -37.48
N LEU A 21 5.60 -26.94 -38.04
CA LEU A 21 5.10 -25.70 -37.46
C LEU A 21 4.39 -25.95 -36.13
N PHE A 22 3.58 -27.01 -36.05
CA PHE A 22 2.90 -27.43 -34.83
C PHE A 22 3.91 -27.90 -33.76
N TYR A 23 4.98 -28.59 -34.16
CA TYR A 23 6.08 -28.96 -33.28
C TYR A 23 6.85 -27.74 -32.78
N VAL A 24 7.13 -26.74 -33.63
CA VAL A 24 7.81 -25.49 -33.23
C VAL A 24 6.93 -24.63 -32.32
N ILE A 25 5.64 -24.49 -32.63
CA ILE A 25 4.67 -23.76 -31.79
C ILE A 25 4.53 -24.46 -30.43
N ASN A 26 4.45 -25.79 -30.39
CA ASN A 26 4.33 -26.52 -29.13
C ASN A 26 5.65 -26.66 -28.35
N LYS A 27 6.81 -26.53 -28.98
CA LYS A 27 8.10 -26.47 -28.26
C LYS A 27 8.23 -25.18 -27.44
N ASN A 28 7.51 -24.13 -27.82
CA ASN A 28 7.36 -22.90 -27.03
C ASN A 28 6.23 -22.97 -25.97
N LEU A 29 5.41 -24.04 -25.98
CA LEU A 29 4.31 -24.28 -25.03
C LEU A 29 4.59 -25.43 -24.05
N LEU A 30 5.67 -26.17 -24.24
CA LEU A 30 6.21 -27.02 -23.19
C LEU A 30 6.84 -26.09 -22.15
N PRO A 31 6.42 -26.13 -20.88
CA PRO A 31 7.16 -25.43 -19.83
C PRO A 31 8.57 -26.01 -19.90
N SER A 32 9.52 -25.18 -20.29
CA SER A 32 10.91 -25.48 -20.07
C SER A 32 11.03 -25.69 -18.56
N THR A 33 11.17 -26.93 -18.13
CA THR A 33 11.71 -27.26 -16.82
C THR A 33 13.20 -26.87 -16.86
N PHE A 34 13.45 -25.57 -16.95
CA PHE A 34 14.70 -25.00 -16.49
C PHE A 34 14.64 -25.14 -15.00
N ASN A 35 15.28 -26.19 -14.52
CA ASN A 35 15.73 -26.29 -13.14
C ASN A 35 16.89 -25.30 -12.98
N THR A 36 16.61 -24.00 -13.16
CA THR A 36 17.48 -22.94 -12.68
C THR A 36 17.08 -22.78 -11.23
N ASN A 37 17.83 -23.39 -10.32
CA ASN A 37 17.78 -22.94 -8.94
C ASN A 37 18.21 -21.46 -8.98
N PRO A 38 17.31 -20.49 -8.72
CA PRO A 38 17.64 -19.08 -8.86
C PRO A 38 18.62 -18.62 -7.78
N TYR A 39 18.80 -19.44 -6.75
CA TYR A 39 19.79 -19.27 -5.70
C TYR A 39 21.07 -20.01 -6.09
N THR A 40 22.17 -19.27 -6.22
CA THR A 40 23.48 -19.84 -6.44
C THR A 40 23.97 -20.54 -5.18
N ASN A 41 24.39 -21.80 -5.29
CA ASN A 41 25.18 -22.45 -4.24
C ASN A 41 26.50 -21.68 -4.10
N ILE A 42 26.73 -21.11 -2.92
CA ILE A 42 28.00 -20.46 -2.60
C ILE A 42 29.05 -21.57 -2.42
N GLU A 43 30.16 -21.51 -3.17
CA GLU A 43 31.36 -22.26 -2.81
C GLU A 43 31.81 -21.75 -1.43
N VAL A 44 31.86 -22.65 -0.44
CA VAL A 44 32.28 -22.32 0.94
C VAL A 44 33.53 -21.43 0.87
N ALA A 45 33.40 -20.21 1.38
CA ALA A 45 34.44 -19.20 1.23
C ALA A 45 35.76 -19.76 1.80
N LYS A 46 36.83 -19.71 1.00
CA LYS A 46 38.20 -19.86 1.52
C LYS A 46 38.39 -18.82 2.63
N GLU A 47 39.10 -19.18 3.70
CA GLU A 47 39.39 -18.27 4.82
C GLU A 47 39.80 -16.88 4.31
N GLU A 48 38.95 -15.88 4.55
CA GLU A 48 39.22 -14.50 4.16
C GLU A 48 40.19 -13.86 5.16
N SER A 49 41.10 -13.02 4.67
CA SER A 49 41.99 -12.24 5.54
C SER A 49 41.22 -11.34 6.53
N CYS A 50 39.99 -10.95 6.19
CA CYS A 50 39.04 -10.24 7.04
C CYS A 50 38.91 -10.88 8.43
N GLN A 51 38.75 -12.21 8.45
CA GLN A 51 38.53 -12.95 9.69
C GLN A 51 39.76 -12.89 10.58
N GLN A 52 40.98 -12.75 10.05
CA GLN A 52 42.19 -12.67 10.88
C GLN A 52 42.27 -11.40 11.73
N CYS A 53 41.63 -10.31 11.31
CA CYS A 53 41.52 -9.08 12.10
C CYS A 53 40.21 -8.99 12.89
N HIS A 54 39.13 -9.63 12.41
CA HIS A 54 37.78 -9.54 12.98
C HIS A 54 37.29 -10.88 13.60
N GLN A 55 38.17 -11.62 14.27
CA GLN A 55 37.90 -13.00 14.76
C GLN A 55 36.79 -13.13 15.81
N ASN A 56 36.38 -12.03 16.47
CA ASN A 56 35.52 -12.08 17.66
C ASN A 56 34.20 -11.33 17.49
N THR A 57 33.80 -11.05 16.25
CA THR A 57 32.51 -10.43 15.98
C THR A 57 31.39 -11.47 15.99
N THR A 58 30.27 -11.14 16.62
CA THR A 58 29.08 -12.00 16.76
C THR A 58 27.81 -11.22 16.39
N GLY A 59 26.62 -11.78 16.59
CA GLY A 59 25.35 -11.10 16.28
C GLY A 59 24.81 -11.35 14.86
N TYR A 60 25.50 -12.18 14.07
CA TYR A 60 25.04 -12.58 12.74
C TYR A 60 23.77 -13.42 12.79
N SER A 61 23.02 -13.40 11.69
CA SER A 61 21.93 -14.35 11.50
C SER A 61 22.46 -15.71 11.07
N ASN A 62 21.72 -16.78 11.37
CA ASN A 62 22.13 -18.15 11.06
C ASN A 62 22.50 -18.37 9.59
N TYR A 63 21.84 -17.64 8.69
CA TYR A 63 21.98 -17.80 7.24
C TYR A 63 22.91 -16.77 6.58
N HIS A 64 23.28 -15.70 7.30
CA HIS A 64 24.25 -14.71 6.85
C HIS A 64 25.47 -14.66 7.78
N ASN A 65 25.89 -15.81 8.31
CA ASN A 65 27.11 -15.91 9.10
C ASN A 65 28.35 -15.90 8.17
N PRO A 66 29.32 -14.98 8.35
CA PRO A 66 30.53 -14.92 7.52
C PRO A 66 31.42 -16.17 7.62
N GLU A 67 31.26 -17.03 8.63
CA GLU A 67 31.89 -18.35 8.65
C GLU A 67 31.40 -19.27 7.51
N LEU A 68 30.17 -19.03 7.02
CA LEU A 68 29.57 -19.81 5.93
C LEU A 68 29.77 -19.13 4.57
N ILE A 69 29.58 -17.82 4.50
CA ILE A 69 29.50 -17.08 3.24
C ILE A 69 30.62 -16.05 3.02
N GLY A 70 31.50 -15.84 4.01
CA GLY A 70 32.53 -14.80 3.97
C GLY A 70 32.00 -13.38 4.21
N CYS A 71 32.85 -12.48 4.69
CA CYS A 71 32.51 -11.07 4.90
C CYS A 71 32.39 -10.34 3.55
N ALA A 72 33.24 -10.67 2.58
CA ALA A 72 33.30 -9.98 1.30
C ALA A 72 32.10 -10.28 0.39
N SER A 73 31.31 -11.32 0.68
CA SER A 73 30.05 -11.58 -0.01
C SER A 73 29.05 -10.45 0.18
N CYS A 74 29.08 -9.79 1.34
CA CYS A 74 28.26 -8.61 1.63
C CYS A 74 29.07 -7.33 1.48
N HIS A 75 30.24 -7.25 2.11
CA HIS A 75 31.00 -6.00 2.21
C HIS A 75 31.98 -5.76 1.06
N LEU A 76 32.15 -6.72 0.13
CA LEU A 76 33.21 -6.67 -0.89
C LEU A 76 34.61 -6.51 -0.25
N GLY A 77 35.53 -5.82 -0.91
CA GLY A 77 36.91 -5.66 -0.44
C GLY A 77 37.87 -6.75 -0.93
N ASN A 78 39.11 -6.67 -0.47
CA ASN A 78 40.19 -7.59 -0.85
C ASN A 78 40.41 -8.64 0.24
N THR A 79 39.97 -9.87 -0.05
CA THR A 79 40.00 -11.01 0.88
C THR A 79 41.38 -11.65 1.08
N SER A 80 42.41 -11.17 0.38
CA SER A 80 43.75 -11.79 0.37
C SER A 80 44.82 -10.97 1.09
N SER A 81 44.55 -9.71 1.42
CA SER A 81 45.53 -8.82 2.06
C SER A 81 45.31 -8.72 3.56
N LEU A 82 46.40 -8.70 4.34
CA LEU A 82 46.41 -8.39 5.77
C LEU A 82 46.75 -6.93 6.06
N ASP A 83 47.14 -6.16 5.04
CA ASP A 83 47.29 -4.72 5.19
C ASP A 83 45.90 -4.07 5.26
N LYS A 84 45.68 -3.24 6.28
CA LYS A 84 44.38 -2.61 6.53
C LYS A 84 43.86 -1.82 5.33
N ASN A 85 44.70 -1.04 4.65
CA ASN A 85 44.23 -0.18 3.57
C ASN A 85 43.96 -1.00 2.30
N GLU A 86 44.80 -1.97 2.00
CA GLU A 86 44.60 -2.86 0.85
C GLU A 86 43.43 -3.83 1.05
N ALA A 87 43.19 -4.33 2.28
CA ALA A 87 42.06 -5.20 2.60
C ALA A 87 40.71 -4.51 2.42
N HIS A 88 40.59 -3.25 2.88
CA HIS A 88 39.35 -2.47 2.78
C HIS A 88 39.16 -1.76 1.44
N LYS A 89 40.08 -1.93 0.48
CA LYS A 89 39.98 -1.27 -0.83
C LYS A 89 38.77 -1.79 -1.61
N GLY A 90 37.85 -0.89 -1.94
CA GLY A 90 36.60 -1.23 -2.63
C GLY A 90 35.52 -1.85 -1.72
N MET A 91 35.69 -1.78 -0.40
CA MET A 91 34.69 -2.25 0.56
C MET A 91 33.46 -1.34 0.59
N VAL A 92 32.29 -1.96 0.69
CA VAL A 92 31.00 -1.31 0.94
C VAL A 92 30.70 -1.37 2.44
N LEU A 93 30.44 -0.21 3.04
CA LEU A 93 30.24 -0.09 4.49
C LEU A 93 28.83 -0.49 4.93
N ILE A 94 27.82 -0.17 4.12
CA ILE A 94 26.41 -0.48 4.36
C ILE A 94 25.89 -1.23 3.12
N PRO A 95 26.14 -2.54 3.01
CA PRO A 95 25.74 -3.31 1.84
C PRO A 95 24.24 -3.59 1.85
N GLY A 96 23.63 -3.65 0.68
CA GLY A 96 22.19 -3.88 0.48
C GLY A 96 21.41 -2.65 0.02
N ASN A 97 22.08 -1.50 -0.16
CA ASN A 97 21.48 -0.39 -0.90
C ASN A 97 21.23 -0.81 -2.34
N LEU A 98 20.18 -0.30 -3.00
CA LEU A 98 19.90 -0.70 -4.39
C LEU A 98 21.05 -0.38 -5.37
N SER A 99 21.90 0.60 -5.04
CA SER A 99 23.10 0.96 -5.82
C SER A 99 24.23 -0.07 -5.74
N ASP A 100 24.30 -0.89 -4.69
CA ASP A 100 25.29 -1.95 -4.50
C ASP A 100 24.66 -3.36 -4.42
N ALA A 101 23.34 -3.46 -4.42
CA ALA A 101 22.61 -4.69 -4.19
C ALA A 101 22.94 -5.74 -5.26
N LYS A 102 23.23 -5.35 -6.50
CA LYS A 102 23.59 -6.29 -7.56
C LYS A 102 24.90 -7.03 -7.24
N GLU A 103 25.88 -6.34 -6.70
CA GLU A 103 27.19 -6.87 -6.34
C GLU A 103 27.20 -7.56 -4.97
N THR A 104 26.19 -7.30 -4.14
CA THR A 104 26.03 -7.84 -2.78
C THR A 104 24.87 -8.83 -2.71
N CYS A 105 23.68 -8.42 -2.23
CA CYS A 105 22.51 -9.27 -2.00
C CYS A 105 22.07 -10.06 -3.26
N GLY A 106 22.05 -9.40 -4.41
CA GLY A 106 21.61 -9.90 -5.71
C GLY A 106 22.49 -10.98 -6.31
N LYS A 107 23.69 -11.23 -5.76
CA LYS A 107 24.47 -12.42 -6.13
C LYS A 107 23.74 -13.71 -5.77
N CYS A 108 23.00 -13.70 -4.65
CA CYS A 108 22.23 -14.85 -4.17
C CYS A 108 20.72 -14.66 -4.36
N HIS A 109 20.23 -13.42 -4.22
CA HIS A 109 18.81 -13.04 -4.25
C HIS A 109 18.46 -12.27 -5.53
N GLN A 110 18.83 -12.83 -6.68
CA GLN A 110 18.69 -12.14 -7.97
C GLN A 110 17.21 -11.92 -8.36
N GLU A 111 16.33 -12.85 -8.01
CA GLU A 111 14.90 -12.74 -8.30
C GLU A 111 14.24 -11.68 -7.42
N GLU A 112 14.53 -11.65 -6.12
CA GLU A 112 14.02 -10.64 -5.20
C GLU A 112 14.49 -9.24 -5.61
N LEU A 113 15.76 -9.08 -5.99
CA LEU A 113 16.27 -7.81 -6.49
C LEU A 113 15.53 -7.36 -7.77
N ASN A 114 15.24 -8.27 -8.69
CA ASN A 114 14.49 -7.95 -9.90
C ASN A 114 13.05 -7.51 -9.57
N LYS A 115 12.37 -8.22 -8.68
CA LYS A 115 11.02 -7.87 -8.20
C LYS A 115 11.03 -6.48 -7.55
N LEU A 116 11.97 -6.25 -6.63
CA LEU A 116 12.09 -5.00 -5.88
C LEU A 116 12.35 -3.80 -6.78
N ASN A 117 13.18 -3.93 -7.81
CA ASN A 117 13.46 -2.85 -8.77
C ASN A 117 12.22 -2.42 -9.57
N SER A 118 11.25 -3.33 -9.76
CA SER A 118 9.99 -3.05 -10.45
C SER A 118 8.86 -2.59 -9.52
N SER A 119 9.07 -2.63 -8.20
CA SER A 119 8.03 -2.39 -7.20
C SER A 119 7.64 -0.91 -7.08
N LEU A 120 6.44 -0.66 -6.57
CA LEU A 120 5.96 0.70 -6.33
C LEU A 120 6.73 1.42 -5.23
N MET A 121 7.23 0.71 -4.22
CA MET A 121 8.06 1.33 -3.17
C MET A 121 9.42 1.79 -3.70
N THR A 122 9.90 1.22 -4.80
CA THR A 122 11.12 1.68 -5.50
C THR A 122 10.83 2.79 -6.50
N THR A 123 9.78 2.63 -7.30
CA THR A 123 9.49 3.52 -8.44
C THR A 123 8.69 4.76 -8.05
N ASN A 124 7.82 4.67 -7.03
CA ASN A 124 6.80 5.67 -6.68
C ASN A 124 5.95 6.13 -7.90
N SER A 125 5.74 5.23 -8.87
CA SER A 125 5.15 5.58 -10.18
C SER A 125 3.84 6.37 -10.06
N GLY A 126 2.87 5.88 -9.27
CA GLY A 126 1.57 6.53 -9.13
C GLY A 126 1.63 7.91 -8.47
N LEU A 127 2.58 8.15 -7.55
CA LEU A 127 2.79 9.47 -6.97
C LEU A 127 3.29 10.46 -8.03
N VAL A 128 4.29 10.05 -8.82
CA VAL A 128 4.84 10.87 -9.90
C VAL A 128 3.81 11.12 -11.00
N ALA A 129 3.00 10.11 -11.34
CA ALA A 129 1.99 10.22 -12.37
C ALA A 129 0.88 11.22 -12.01
N VAL A 130 0.31 11.09 -10.81
CA VAL A 130 -0.76 11.98 -10.35
C VAL A 130 -0.24 13.41 -10.19
N ASP A 131 0.98 13.59 -9.68
CA ASP A 131 1.59 14.91 -9.52
C ASP A 131 1.81 15.60 -10.88
N LYS A 132 2.45 14.92 -11.84
CA LYS A 132 2.61 15.45 -13.20
C LYS A 132 1.28 15.81 -13.85
N PHE A 133 0.26 14.99 -13.62
CA PHE A 133 -1.08 15.25 -14.13
C PHE A 133 -1.69 16.54 -13.56
N ILE A 134 -1.63 16.78 -12.24
CA ILE A 134 -2.21 18.01 -11.65
C ILE A 134 -1.41 19.27 -12.03
N PHE A 135 -0.12 19.14 -12.30
CA PHE A 135 0.71 20.25 -12.81
C PHE A 135 0.52 20.50 -14.31
N GLY A 136 -0.23 19.65 -15.03
CA GLY A 136 -0.42 19.74 -16.47
C GLY A 136 0.80 19.30 -17.29
N GLU A 137 1.71 18.53 -16.69
CA GLU A 137 2.89 17.96 -17.35
C GLU A 137 2.64 16.54 -17.90
N ALA A 138 1.47 15.96 -17.63
CA ALA A 138 1.01 14.69 -18.17
C ALA A 138 -0.49 14.74 -18.48
N ASP A 139 -0.92 14.00 -19.51
CA ASP A 139 -2.33 13.94 -19.94
C ASP A 139 -3.16 12.96 -19.10
N SER A 140 -2.50 12.09 -18.33
CA SER A 140 -3.13 10.98 -17.61
C SER A 140 -2.49 10.75 -16.23
N PRO A 141 -3.29 10.53 -15.18
CA PRO A 141 -2.78 10.15 -13.86
C PRO A 141 -2.32 8.68 -13.80
N ASN A 142 -2.42 7.93 -14.90
CA ASN A 142 -2.09 6.49 -14.95
C ASN A 142 -0.78 6.17 -15.68
N ASP A 143 -0.05 7.18 -16.13
CA ASP A 143 1.23 6.99 -16.82
C ASP A 143 2.28 6.36 -15.89
N GLN A 144 3.26 5.66 -16.47
CA GLN A 144 4.31 5.00 -15.71
C GLN A 144 5.57 5.87 -15.64
N TYR A 145 6.07 6.06 -14.43
CA TYR A 145 7.25 6.86 -14.14
C TYR A 145 8.12 6.16 -13.10
N HIS A 146 9.37 6.62 -13.00
CA HIS A 146 10.25 6.24 -11.91
C HIS A 146 10.80 7.48 -11.24
N ILE A 147 10.69 7.53 -9.91
CA ILE A 147 11.11 8.66 -9.09
C ILE A 147 12.59 9.03 -9.22
N LYS A 148 13.47 8.11 -9.62
CA LYS A 148 14.89 8.41 -9.85
C LYS A 148 15.12 9.23 -11.13
N ASP A 149 14.16 9.17 -12.06
CA ASP A 149 14.29 9.76 -13.39
C ASP A 149 13.75 11.21 -13.43
N ILE A 150 12.99 11.63 -12.42
CA ILE A 150 12.46 13.00 -12.30
C ILE A 150 13.60 14.03 -12.27
N LYS A 151 13.33 15.21 -12.83
CA LYS A 151 14.30 16.30 -12.99
C LYS A 151 13.90 17.49 -12.11
N ASN A 152 13.65 18.65 -12.70
CA ASN A 152 13.35 19.89 -11.99
C ASN A 152 12.26 20.69 -12.71
N SER A 153 11.32 20.01 -13.37
CA SER A 153 10.07 20.64 -13.80
C SER A 153 9.26 21.10 -12.57
N LEU A 154 8.12 21.76 -12.78
CA LEU A 154 7.26 22.25 -11.68
C LEU A 154 6.85 21.08 -10.78
N ALA A 155 6.32 20.03 -11.41
CA ALA A 155 5.91 18.79 -10.76
C ALA A 155 7.10 18.07 -10.11
N ASP A 156 8.18 17.87 -10.87
CA ASP A 156 9.34 17.12 -10.35
C ASP A 156 9.95 17.82 -9.12
N LYS A 157 10.02 19.15 -9.14
CA LYS A 157 10.52 19.92 -8.01
C LYS A 157 9.56 19.86 -6.82
N HIS A 158 8.24 19.84 -7.04
CA HIS A 158 7.25 19.63 -5.97
C HIS A 158 7.45 18.28 -5.27
N ILE A 159 7.57 17.20 -6.03
CA ILE A 159 7.88 15.86 -5.49
C ILE A 159 9.21 15.87 -4.74
N ARG A 160 10.26 16.48 -5.31
CA ARG A 160 11.59 16.53 -4.70
C ARG A 160 11.60 17.32 -3.39
N ASP A 161 10.70 18.27 -3.22
CA ASP A 161 10.61 19.10 -2.01
C ASP A 161 9.74 18.49 -0.91
N LEU A 162 8.70 17.75 -1.28
CA LEU A 162 7.65 17.31 -0.33
C LEU A 162 7.49 15.80 -0.22
N CYS A 163 7.80 15.01 -1.26
CA CYS A 163 7.37 13.61 -1.35
C CYS A 163 8.49 12.59 -1.59
N ALA A 164 9.63 12.98 -2.17
CA ALA A 164 10.68 12.05 -2.61
C ALA A 164 11.50 11.40 -1.49
N ASN A 165 11.06 11.47 -0.23
CA ASN A 165 11.83 10.95 0.89
C ASN A 165 11.65 9.43 1.12
N CYS A 166 10.56 8.84 0.61
CA CYS A 166 10.09 7.50 1.01
C CYS A 166 10.38 6.37 0.00
N HIS A 167 11.17 6.60 -1.07
CA HIS A 167 11.47 5.54 -2.04
C HIS A 167 12.61 4.63 -1.56
N LEU A 168 12.50 3.32 -1.81
CA LEU A 168 13.50 2.33 -1.36
C LEU A 168 14.89 2.52 -1.98
N GLY A 169 14.95 3.15 -3.15
CA GLY A 169 16.22 3.48 -3.81
C GLY A 169 17.02 4.60 -3.15
N ALA A 170 16.48 5.30 -2.14
CA ALA A 170 17.26 6.29 -1.40
C ALA A 170 18.36 5.56 -0.63
N GLU A 171 19.61 6.03 -0.72
CA GLU A 171 20.72 5.35 -0.07
C GLU A 171 20.72 5.59 1.44
N LYS A 172 20.89 4.51 2.20
CA LYS A 172 21.24 4.58 3.62
C LYS A 172 22.74 4.80 3.73
N THR A 173 23.11 6.01 4.15
CA THR A 173 24.51 6.45 4.28
C THR A 173 24.99 6.50 5.74
N THR A 174 24.07 6.34 6.70
CA THR A 174 24.35 6.39 8.14
C THR A 174 24.13 5.03 8.80
N TYR A 175 25.05 4.67 9.70
CA TYR A 175 24.89 3.51 10.57
C TYR A 175 23.76 3.75 11.57
N GLY A 176 23.08 2.69 11.97
CA GLY A 176 22.00 2.76 12.93
C GLY A 176 20.85 1.86 12.55
N GLU A 177 20.04 1.56 13.55
CA GLU A 177 18.84 0.77 13.41
C GLU A 177 17.78 1.46 12.52
N ILE A 178 16.74 0.71 12.19
CA ILE A 178 15.56 1.24 11.52
C ILE A 178 14.62 1.84 12.59
N THR A 179 14.36 3.14 12.48
CA THR A 179 13.51 3.94 13.38
C THR A 179 12.32 4.56 12.65
N GLN A 180 11.52 5.39 13.34
CA GLN A 180 10.41 6.12 12.73
C GLN A 180 10.88 7.15 11.67
N GLU A 181 12.16 7.53 11.71
CA GLU A 181 12.76 8.46 10.74
C GLU A 181 13.54 7.77 9.62
N SER A 182 13.76 6.45 9.74
CA SER A 182 14.54 5.71 8.76
C SER A 182 13.78 5.51 7.45
N ARG A 183 14.41 5.84 6.32
CA ARG A 183 13.83 5.73 4.98
C ARG A 183 14.89 5.29 3.97
N GLY A 184 14.46 4.55 2.95
CA GLY A 184 15.36 4.00 1.94
C GLY A 184 16.25 2.88 2.49
N GLY A 185 17.32 2.57 1.77
CA GLY A 185 18.29 1.54 2.12
C GLY A 185 18.18 0.25 1.31
N GLY A 186 17.32 0.20 0.29
CA GLY A 186 17.09 -1.01 -0.50
C GLY A 186 16.68 -2.19 0.38
N CYS A 187 17.45 -3.27 0.34
CA CYS A 187 17.23 -4.46 1.17
C CYS A 187 17.32 -4.15 2.67
N ASN A 188 18.15 -3.18 3.07
CA ASN A 188 18.32 -2.80 4.48
C ASN A 188 17.08 -2.13 5.07
N ALA A 189 16.21 -1.55 4.25
CA ALA A 189 14.98 -0.91 4.71
C ALA A 189 14.10 -1.88 5.52
N CYS A 190 14.15 -3.17 5.19
CA CYS A 190 13.33 -4.21 5.81
C CYS A 190 14.15 -5.26 6.57
N HIS A 191 15.36 -5.58 6.11
CA HIS A 191 16.09 -6.73 6.65
C HIS A 191 17.14 -6.39 7.71
N LEU A 192 17.48 -5.11 7.91
CA LEU A 192 18.51 -4.68 8.85
C LEU A 192 17.98 -4.62 10.30
N ASN A 193 18.45 -5.53 11.15
CA ASN A 193 18.00 -5.67 12.53
C ASN A 193 19.14 -5.51 13.53
N TYR A 194 19.00 -4.56 14.45
CA TYR A 194 19.97 -4.33 15.52
C TYR A 194 19.51 -4.98 16.83
N SER A 195 20.31 -5.89 17.38
CA SER A 195 20.13 -6.38 18.75
C SER A 195 20.49 -5.28 19.76
N PRO A 196 20.02 -5.35 21.02
CA PRO A 196 20.40 -4.39 22.07
C PRO A 196 21.92 -4.22 22.22
N GLU A 197 22.68 -5.32 22.09
CA GLU A 197 24.13 -5.33 22.14
C GLU A 197 24.74 -4.61 20.92
N ALA A 198 24.23 -4.87 19.70
CA ALA A 198 24.69 -4.19 18.49
C ALA A 198 24.44 -2.68 18.54
N LYS A 199 23.32 -2.23 19.14
CA LYS A 199 23.04 -0.81 19.37
C LYS A 199 24.05 -0.20 20.33
N THR A 200 24.24 -0.84 21.49
CA THR A 200 25.19 -0.38 22.52
C THR A 200 26.61 -0.31 21.96
N ASP A 201 27.03 -1.29 21.16
CA ASP A 201 28.34 -1.31 20.53
C ASP A 201 28.50 -0.22 19.46
N LEU A 202 27.45 0.05 18.67
CA LEU A 202 27.46 1.16 17.73
C LEU A 202 27.61 2.51 18.46
N GLU A 203 26.88 2.72 19.55
CA GLU A 203 27.00 3.92 20.38
C GLU A 203 28.42 4.09 20.93
N ASN A 204 29.01 3.02 21.48
CA ASN A 204 30.39 3.02 21.96
C ASN A 204 31.41 3.30 20.83
N TYR A 205 31.19 2.74 19.65
CA TYR A 205 32.01 2.99 18.47
C TYR A 205 31.95 4.46 18.05
N LEU A 206 30.76 5.06 17.98
CA LEU A 206 30.59 6.46 17.59
C LEU A 206 31.15 7.42 18.65
N THR A 207 30.84 7.22 19.92
CA THR A 207 31.28 8.08 21.04
C THR A 207 32.80 8.01 21.29
N SER A 208 33.43 6.86 21.02
CA SER A 208 34.89 6.70 21.08
C SER A 208 35.62 7.29 19.87
N ASN A 209 34.90 7.97 18.97
CA ASN A 209 35.43 8.50 17.71
C ASN A 209 36.03 7.38 16.85
N LYS A 210 35.31 6.25 16.76
CA LYS A 210 35.62 5.04 15.99
C LYS A 210 36.85 4.25 16.48
N LYS A 211 37.22 4.39 17.76
CA LYS A 211 38.38 3.71 18.36
C LYS A 211 38.04 2.38 19.01
N VAL A 212 36.86 2.29 19.64
CA VAL A 212 36.35 1.06 20.24
C VAL A 212 35.55 0.32 19.18
N LEU A 213 36.09 -0.78 18.64
CA LEU A 213 35.43 -1.51 17.56
C LEU A 213 34.22 -2.31 18.08
N PRO A 214 33.10 -2.35 17.33
CA PRO A 214 31.95 -3.20 17.65
C PRO A 214 32.36 -4.66 17.70
N LYS A 215 31.80 -5.39 18.67
CA LYS A 215 31.85 -6.85 18.76
C LYS A 215 30.55 -7.47 18.28
N PHE A 216 29.43 -6.79 18.43
CA PHE A 216 28.13 -7.22 17.89
C PHE A 216 27.83 -6.54 16.56
N HIS A 217 27.68 -7.36 15.53
CA HIS A 217 27.27 -6.97 14.20
C HIS A 217 25.73 -6.93 14.10
N PRO A 218 25.12 -5.97 13.39
CA PRO A 218 23.69 -6.02 13.10
C PRO A 218 23.34 -7.20 12.20
N SER A 219 22.16 -7.77 12.34
CA SER A 219 21.76 -8.96 11.61
C SER A 219 20.92 -8.63 10.37
N THR A 220 21.16 -9.32 9.26
CA THR A 220 20.27 -9.31 8.09
C THR A 220 19.35 -10.52 8.15
N THR A 221 18.05 -10.30 8.34
CA THR A 221 17.07 -11.37 8.60
C THR A 221 15.72 -11.13 7.94
N VAL A 222 14.91 -12.18 7.83
CA VAL A 222 13.52 -12.09 7.40
C VAL A 222 12.56 -11.63 8.51
N PHE A 223 13.04 -11.39 9.73
CA PHE A 223 12.25 -10.98 10.90
C PHE A 223 11.96 -9.48 10.89
N VAL A 224 11.14 -9.06 9.94
CA VAL A 224 10.69 -7.66 9.79
C VAL A 224 9.56 -7.35 10.79
N ASN A 225 9.52 -6.13 11.33
CA ASN A 225 8.47 -5.63 12.21
C ASN A 225 7.83 -4.32 11.66
N ASN A 226 6.80 -3.80 12.34
CA ASN A 226 6.06 -2.61 11.86
C ASN A 226 6.94 -1.35 11.77
N THR A 227 7.99 -1.22 12.57
CA THR A 227 8.93 -0.08 12.51
C THR A 227 9.58 0.05 11.13
N HIS A 228 9.85 -1.07 10.46
CA HIS A 228 10.42 -1.08 9.10
C HIS A 228 9.46 -0.52 8.04
N CYS A 229 8.15 -0.53 8.31
CA CYS A 229 7.14 0.07 7.44
C CYS A 229 6.90 1.55 7.82
N PHE A 230 6.99 1.83 9.13
CA PHE A 230 6.54 3.08 9.74
C PHE A 230 7.22 4.34 9.15
N GLY A 231 8.54 4.31 8.93
CA GLY A 231 9.28 5.50 8.49
C GLY A 231 8.82 6.07 7.15
N CYS A 232 8.26 5.21 6.28
CA CYS A 232 7.70 5.62 5.00
C CYS A 232 6.16 5.73 5.02
N HIS A 233 5.49 4.79 5.68
CA HIS A 233 4.02 4.66 5.68
C HIS A 233 3.30 5.45 6.79
N SER A 234 4.01 6.26 7.58
CA SER A 234 3.44 7.21 8.57
C SER A 234 3.12 8.60 8.01
N ARG A 235 3.31 8.82 6.70
CA ARG A 235 3.02 10.10 6.02
C ARG A 235 1.96 9.94 4.93
N SER A 236 2.35 9.47 3.75
CA SER A 236 1.43 9.28 2.64
C SER A 236 0.36 8.24 2.97
N SER A 237 -0.92 8.61 2.83
CA SER A 237 -2.09 7.83 3.23
C SER A 237 -2.17 7.41 4.71
N ARG A 238 -1.19 7.79 5.55
CA ARG A 238 -1.15 7.54 7.01
C ARG A 238 -1.39 6.06 7.36
N ILE A 239 -0.89 5.13 6.55
CA ILE A 239 -1.20 3.69 6.68
C ILE A 239 -0.75 3.15 8.05
N SER A 240 0.52 3.35 8.42
CA SER A 240 1.05 2.83 9.70
C SER A 240 0.39 3.50 10.90
N THR A 241 0.17 4.81 10.82
CA THR A 241 -0.46 5.55 11.91
C THR A 241 -1.93 5.18 12.06
N ASN A 242 -2.67 4.98 10.97
CA ASN A 242 -4.05 4.51 11.03
C ASN A 242 -4.16 3.10 11.61
N TYR A 243 -3.27 2.19 11.20
CA TYR A 243 -3.21 0.82 11.74
C TYR A 243 -3.01 0.82 13.27
N GLU A 244 -2.15 1.72 13.76
CA GLU A 244 -1.87 1.96 15.18
C GLU A 244 -2.89 2.87 15.89
N GLY A 245 -3.98 3.32 15.24
CA GLY A 245 -4.98 4.18 15.88
C GLY A 245 -4.51 5.62 16.13
N LEU A 246 -3.63 6.17 15.30
CA LEU A 246 -3.01 7.49 15.47
C LEU A 246 -3.47 8.45 14.36
N GLN A 247 -4.20 9.50 14.71
CA GLN A 247 -4.62 10.57 13.80
C GLN A 247 -3.70 11.79 13.89
N GLU A 248 -3.09 12.16 12.76
CA GLU A 248 -2.20 13.33 12.63
C GLU A 248 -2.94 14.65 12.92
N THR A 249 -2.34 15.54 13.72
CA THR A 249 -2.92 16.83 14.10
C THR A 249 -2.06 18.01 13.64
N LEU A 250 -2.58 19.24 13.76
CA LEU A 250 -1.81 20.48 13.57
C LEU A 250 -1.24 21.02 14.89
N LEU A 251 -1.30 20.23 15.96
CA LEU A 251 -0.77 20.61 17.27
C LEU A 251 0.74 20.38 17.33
N ASN A 252 1.39 21.12 18.20
CA ASN A 252 2.78 20.94 18.58
C ASN A 252 2.87 20.33 19.98
N GLU A 253 4.02 19.81 20.36
CA GLU A 253 4.21 19.15 21.67
C GLU A 253 3.82 20.07 22.85
N ALA A 254 4.07 21.38 22.74
CA ALA A 254 3.69 22.33 23.78
C ALA A 254 2.16 22.38 24.03
N ASP A 255 1.35 22.16 22.99
CA ASP A 255 -0.12 22.27 23.05
C ASP A 255 -0.76 21.11 23.82
N ILE A 256 -0.07 19.97 23.94
CA ILE A 256 -0.56 18.75 24.60
C ILE A 256 0.01 18.54 25.99
N THR A 257 0.69 19.55 26.55
CA THR A 257 1.25 19.46 27.90
C THR A 257 0.14 19.15 28.92
N ASN A 258 0.26 18.03 29.63
CA ASN A 258 -0.74 17.51 30.58
C ASN A 258 -2.09 17.06 29.95
N ILE A 259 -2.14 16.84 28.64
CA ILE A 259 -3.31 16.30 27.95
C ILE A 259 -3.07 14.84 27.60
N SER A 260 -3.94 13.95 28.08
CA SER A 260 -3.88 12.53 27.72
C SER A 260 -4.51 12.26 26.35
N GLY A 261 -4.19 11.10 25.76
CA GLY A 261 -4.75 10.68 24.47
C GLY A 261 -4.02 11.24 23.25
N TYR A 262 -2.78 11.71 23.43
CA TYR A 262 -1.89 12.12 22.36
C TYR A 262 -0.57 11.35 22.41
N LYS A 263 0.11 11.24 21.27
CA LYS A 263 1.43 10.64 21.08
C LYS A 263 2.28 11.59 20.24
N VAL A 264 3.52 11.82 20.65
CA VAL A 264 4.53 12.57 19.88
C VAL A 264 5.44 11.55 19.20
N LEU A 265 5.67 11.71 17.91
CA LEU A 265 6.58 10.86 17.13
C LEU A 265 8.03 11.40 17.19
N GLU A 266 9.00 10.63 16.71
CA GLU A 266 10.42 11.04 16.66
C GLU A 266 10.60 12.34 15.86
N ASP A 267 9.79 12.56 14.83
CA ASP A 267 9.80 13.77 13.99
C ASP A 267 8.95 14.93 14.56
N GLU A 268 8.69 14.92 15.87
CA GLU A 268 7.98 15.93 16.66
C GLU A 268 6.50 16.14 16.31
N ARG A 269 5.96 15.42 15.32
CA ARG A 269 4.54 15.50 14.97
C ARG A 269 3.66 14.93 16.07
N VAL A 270 2.56 15.64 16.36
CA VAL A 270 1.59 15.25 17.38
C VAL A 270 0.41 14.51 16.77
N TYR A 271 0.10 13.35 17.34
CA TYR A 271 -0.99 12.48 16.96
C TYR A 271 -2.00 12.34 18.09
N LYS A 272 -3.28 12.28 17.73
CA LYS A 272 -4.37 11.96 18.63
C LYS A 272 -4.70 10.46 18.56
N ASN A 273 -4.91 9.82 19.70
CA ASN A 273 -5.33 8.43 19.77
C ASN A 273 -6.79 8.27 19.36
N LEU A 274 -7.05 7.31 18.48
CA LEU A 274 -8.34 6.81 18.01
C LEU A 274 -8.37 5.29 18.12
N ASP A 275 -9.45 4.66 17.64
CA ASP A 275 -9.54 3.20 17.59
C ASP A 275 -8.51 2.62 16.61
N GLU A 276 -7.74 1.65 17.07
CA GLU A 276 -6.77 0.89 16.30
C GLU A 276 -7.45 -0.13 15.36
N ASP A 277 -6.72 -0.62 14.36
CA ASP A 277 -7.17 -1.77 13.57
C ASP A 277 -7.28 -3.02 14.44
N VAL A 278 -8.34 -3.80 14.27
CA VAL A 278 -8.57 -5.04 15.04
C VAL A 278 -7.43 -6.03 14.89
N HIS A 279 -6.76 -6.08 13.74
CA HIS A 279 -5.59 -6.95 13.52
C HIS A 279 -4.37 -6.44 14.31
N HIS A 280 -4.19 -5.12 14.39
CA HIS A 280 -3.16 -4.51 15.22
C HIS A 280 -3.39 -4.84 16.71
N THR A 281 -4.62 -4.68 17.20
CA THR A 281 -4.98 -5.04 18.59
C THR A 281 -4.78 -6.53 18.92
N LYS A 282 -4.60 -7.37 17.88
CA LYS A 282 -4.31 -8.80 18.01
C LYS A 282 -2.83 -9.13 17.90
N GLY A 283 -1.95 -8.13 17.74
CA GLY A 283 -0.52 -8.32 17.66
C GLY A 283 -0.02 -8.75 16.27
N LEU A 284 -0.83 -8.56 15.22
CA LEU A 284 -0.43 -8.82 13.84
C LEU A 284 0.40 -7.67 13.27
N LEU A 285 1.47 -8.02 12.57
CA LEU A 285 2.34 -7.10 11.85
C LEU A 285 1.81 -6.81 10.46
N CYS A 286 2.31 -5.75 9.82
CA CYS A 286 2.05 -5.47 8.40
C CYS A 286 2.34 -6.69 7.52
N ILE A 287 3.42 -7.41 7.82
CA ILE A 287 3.86 -8.59 7.07
C ILE A 287 3.04 -9.85 7.34
N ASP A 288 2.13 -9.85 8.32
CA ASP A 288 1.19 -10.98 8.49
C ASP A 288 0.18 -11.04 7.35
N CYS A 289 -0.16 -9.88 6.79
CA CYS A 289 -0.96 -9.73 5.59
C CYS A 289 -0.07 -9.59 4.36
N HIS A 290 0.88 -8.65 4.37
CA HIS A 290 1.74 -8.39 3.22
C HIS A 290 2.91 -9.38 3.15
N SER A 291 2.72 -10.43 2.35
CA SER A 291 3.72 -11.47 2.11
C SER A 291 4.95 -10.94 1.37
N SER A 292 5.97 -11.77 1.21
CA SER A 292 7.17 -11.41 0.46
C SER A 292 6.86 -11.08 -1.01
N HIS A 293 5.88 -11.76 -1.62
CA HIS A 293 5.36 -11.50 -2.96
C HIS A 293 4.63 -10.15 -3.11
N GLU A 294 4.18 -9.56 -1.99
CA GLU A 294 3.59 -8.22 -1.98
C GLU A 294 4.63 -7.14 -1.65
N VAL A 295 5.39 -7.32 -0.56
CA VAL A 295 6.35 -6.31 -0.09
C VAL A 295 7.52 -6.17 -1.07
N MET A 296 8.10 -7.27 -1.55
CA MET A 296 9.16 -7.19 -2.58
C MET A 296 8.57 -7.05 -4.00
N GLY A 297 7.28 -7.30 -4.15
CA GLY A 297 6.56 -7.29 -5.42
C GLY A 297 6.65 -8.61 -6.18
N ASN A 298 5.93 -8.71 -7.30
CA ASN A 298 5.84 -9.92 -8.11
C ASN A 298 6.52 -9.79 -9.49
N GLY A 299 7.42 -8.81 -9.65
CA GLY A 299 8.17 -8.56 -10.88
C GLY A 299 7.40 -7.84 -11.97
N LYS A 300 6.12 -7.51 -11.73
CA LYS A 300 5.32 -6.66 -12.61
C LYS A 300 5.40 -5.20 -12.17
N SER A 301 5.47 -4.30 -13.14
CA SER A 301 5.32 -2.88 -12.88
C SER A 301 3.84 -2.51 -12.79
N TYR A 302 3.51 -1.77 -11.74
CA TYR A 302 2.17 -1.22 -11.53
C TYR A 302 2.27 0.30 -11.51
N THR A 303 1.16 0.97 -11.85
CA THR A 303 1.07 2.41 -11.64
C THR A 303 0.57 2.71 -10.22
N HIS A 304 -0.47 2.00 -9.76
CA HIS A 304 -1.17 2.29 -8.51
C HIS A 304 -1.13 1.12 -7.53
N ALA A 305 -1.14 1.42 -6.23
CA ALA A 305 -0.88 0.44 -5.17
C ALA A 305 -1.97 -0.63 -5.08
N GLU A 306 -3.23 -0.27 -5.30
CA GLU A 306 -4.36 -1.20 -5.31
C GLU A 306 -4.24 -2.31 -6.38
N ASP A 307 -3.49 -2.06 -7.46
CA ASP A 307 -3.28 -3.05 -8.51
C ASP A 307 -2.21 -4.06 -8.12
N ALA A 308 -1.22 -3.63 -7.32
CA ALA A 308 -0.10 -4.44 -6.86
C ALA A 308 -0.45 -5.38 -5.71
N VAL A 309 -1.41 -4.99 -4.85
CA VAL A 309 -1.88 -5.82 -3.74
C VAL A 309 -2.75 -6.96 -4.27
N ALA A 310 -2.45 -8.18 -3.84
CA ALA A 310 -3.13 -9.41 -4.21
C ALA A 310 -3.96 -9.99 -3.08
N LEU A 311 -3.53 -9.86 -1.83
CA LEU A 311 -4.25 -10.37 -0.68
C LEU A 311 -5.57 -9.61 -0.48
N GLN A 312 -6.64 -10.36 -0.28
CA GLN A 312 -7.96 -9.85 0.01
C GLN A 312 -8.45 -10.32 1.37
N CYS A 313 -9.40 -9.58 1.95
CA CYS A 313 -10.04 -9.98 3.20
C CYS A 313 -10.65 -11.39 3.10
N SER A 314 -11.18 -11.76 1.92
CA SER A 314 -11.83 -13.04 1.65
C SER A 314 -10.90 -14.24 1.61
N ASP A 315 -9.60 -14.05 1.42
CA ASP A 315 -8.63 -15.15 1.42
C ASP A 315 -8.48 -15.74 2.83
N CYS A 316 -8.47 -14.88 3.86
CA CYS A 316 -8.43 -15.27 5.27
C CYS A 316 -9.83 -15.39 5.90
N HIS A 317 -10.76 -14.52 5.53
CA HIS A 317 -12.17 -14.56 5.92
C HIS A 317 -13.01 -15.10 4.77
N TYR A 318 -12.92 -16.40 4.54
CA TYR A 318 -13.55 -17.11 3.43
C TYR A 318 -15.05 -17.36 3.66
N LYS A 319 -15.81 -17.54 2.57
CA LYS A 319 -17.25 -17.86 2.65
C LYS A 319 -17.51 -19.26 3.19
N GLU A 320 -16.96 -20.27 2.53
CA GLU A 320 -17.16 -21.68 2.87
C GLU A 320 -15.84 -22.38 3.23
N LYS A 321 -14.88 -22.37 2.31
CA LYS A 321 -13.54 -22.91 2.51
C LYS A 321 -12.49 -21.96 1.92
N PRO A 322 -11.29 -21.87 2.50
CA PRO A 322 -10.22 -21.11 1.91
C PRO A 322 -9.63 -21.85 0.70
N ASN A 323 -9.00 -21.08 -0.20
CA ASN A 323 -8.12 -21.63 -1.22
C ASN A 323 -6.81 -22.06 -0.58
N THR A 324 -6.31 -23.25 -0.92
CA THR A 324 -5.10 -23.81 -0.30
C THR A 324 -4.21 -24.56 -1.27
N ILE A 325 -2.95 -24.74 -0.87
CA ILE A 325 -1.97 -25.62 -1.52
C ILE A 325 -1.23 -26.47 -0.48
N PRO A 326 -0.68 -27.63 -0.86
CA PRO A 326 0.22 -28.40 0.00
C PRO A 326 1.61 -27.76 0.07
N TYR A 327 2.33 -28.04 1.16
CA TYR A 327 3.72 -27.62 1.37
C TYR A 327 4.67 -27.96 0.20
N ASP A 328 4.53 -29.15 -0.39
CA ASP A 328 5.38 -29.60 -1.50
C ASP A 328 5.14 -28.82 -2.81
N SER A 329 4.13 -27.94 -2.85
CA SER A 329 3.83 -27.06 -3.99
C SER A 329 4.20 -25.60 -3.74
N LEU A 330 4.86 -25.28 -2.62
CA LEU A 330 5.39 -23.94 -2.39
C LEU A 330 6.43 -23.57 -3.45
N ASP A 331 6.35 -22.34 -3.94
CA ASP A 331 7.44 -21.74 -4.71
C ASP A 331 8.70 -21.58 -3.85
N THR A 332 9.86 -21.41 -4.47
CA THR A 332 11.14 -21.41 -3.75
C THR A 332 11.23 -20.27 -2.74
N GLU A 333 10.73 -19.08 -3.07
CA GLU A 333 10.72 -17.93 -2.14
C GLU A 333 9.86 -18.25 -0.91
N SER A 334 8.62 -18.71 -1.12
CA SER A 334 7.73 -19.15 -0.03
C SER A 334 8.35 -20.25 0.83
N LEU A 335 8.98 -21.25 0.21
CA LEU A 335 9.65 -22.34 0.91
C LEU A 335 10.78 -21.82 1.80
N LEU A 336 11.61 -20.90 1.30
CA LEU A 336 12.67 -20.28 2.08
C LEU A 336 12.09 -19.50 3.25
N VAL A 337 11.08 -18.65 3.04
CA VAL A 337 10.42 -17.92 4.13
C VAL A 337 9.88 -18.89 5.20
N PHE A 338 9.29 -20.00 4.78
CA PHE A 338 8.77 -21.03 5.68
C PHE A 338 9.88 -21.63 6.56
N LEU A 339 11.01 -22.00 5.94
CA LEU A 339 12.16 -22.60 6.63
C LEU A 339 12.90 -21.59 7.53
N HIS A 340 13.13 -20.37 7.05
CA HIS A 340 13.81 -19.32 7.82
C HIS A 340 13.02 -18.90 9.05
N ARG A 341 11.69 -19.02 9.01
CA ARG A 341 10.79 -18.75 10.14
C ARG A 341 10.47 -19.98 10.98
N ASP A 342 11.09 -21.12 10.68
CA ASP A 342 10.99 -22.37 11.42
C ASP A 342 9.55 -22.88 11.62
N TYR A 343 8.68 -22.69 10.62
CA TYR A 343 7.33 -23.22 10.66
C TYR A 343 7.33 -24.75 10.64
N LYS A 344 6.35 -25.36 11.33
CA LYS A 344 6.31 -26.82 11.58
C LYS A 344 5.12 -27.53 10.96
N HIS A 345 4.26 -26.83 10.23
CA HIS A 345 3.02 -27.35 9.66
C HIS A 345 3.18 -27.82 8.21
N SER A 346 4.29 -28.47 7.87
CA SER A 346 4.55 -28.99 6.52
C SER A 346 3.60 -30.14 6.13
N ASP A 347 2.93 -30.74 7.11
CA ASP A 347 1.90 -31.77 6.93
C ASP A 347 0.50 -31.20 6.62
N LYS A 348 0.34 -29.87 6.65
CA LYS A 348 -0.96 -29.19 6.51
C LYS A 348 -1.06 -28.39 5.21
N GLN A 349 -2.31 -28.12 4.83
CA GLN A 349 -2.63 -27.21 3.72
C GLN A 349 -2.38 -25.76 4.15
N ILE A 350 -1.78 -24.97 3.26
CA ILE A 350 -1.43 -23.55 3.46
C ILE A 350 -2.38 -22.71 2.61
N LEU A 351 -2.89 -21.58 3.13
CA LEU A 351 -3.79 -20.70 2.37
C LEU A 351 -3.03 -20.01 1.24
N ILE A 352 -3.75 -19.68 0.16
CA ILE A 352 -3.22 -18.87 -0.95
C ILE A 352 -4.12 -17.66 -1.21
N ALA A 353 -3.53 -16.59 -1.71
CA ALA A 353 -4.30 -15.45 -2.22
C ALA A 353 -4.99 -15.83 -3.53
N GLU A 354 -6.28 -15.52 -3.67
CA GLU A 354 -7.06 -15.87 -4.86
C GLU A 354 -6.55 -15.18 -6.13
N LYS A 355 -6.08 -13.92 -6.03
CA LYS A 355 -5.77 -13.06 -7.19
C LYS A 355 -4.60 -13.59 -8.04
N ASP A 356 -3.56 -14.12 -7.40
CA ASP A 356 -2.34 -14.58 -8.09
C ASP A 356 -1.79 -15.91 -7.58
N GLY A 357 -2.43 -16.53 -6.59
CA GLY A 357 -2.10 -17.85 -6.08
C GLY A 357 -0.90 -17.90 -5.15
N HIS A 358 -0.34 -16.76 -4.73
CA HIS A 358 0.83 -16.80 -3.86
C HIS A 358 0.50 -17.36 -2.47
N PRO A 359 1.43 -18.10 -1.82
CA PRO A 359 1.18 -18.74 -0.53
C PRO A 359 1.26 -17.78 0.67
N LEU A 360 0.36 -17.96 1.63
CA LEU A 360 0.40 -17.32 2.94
C LEU A 360 1.05 -18.29 3.94
N VAL A 361 2.37 -18.42 3.89
CA VAL A 361 3.13 -19.48 4.59
C VAL A 361 2.94 -19.51 6.12
N ASN A 362 2.53 -18.40 6.72
CA ASN A 362 2.18 -18.30 8.13
C ASN A 362 0.75 -18.77 8.44
N THR A 363 0.11 -19.50 7.54
CA THR A 363 -1.25 -20.03 7.72
C THR A 363 -1.30 -21.54 7.53
N TYR A 364 -2.32 -22.17 8.12
CA TYR A 364 -2.60 -23.57 7.87
C TYR A 364 -4.08 -23.92 8.09
N VAL A 365 -4.52 -25.03 7.50
CA VAL A 365 -5.83 -25.65 7.77
C VAL A 365 -5.63 -26.93 8.59
N ASP A 366 -6.41 -27.09 9.66
CA ASP A 366 -6.40 -28.30 10.47
C ASP A 366 -7.20 -29.46 9.86
N SER A 367 -7.16 -30.64 10.49
CA SER A 367 -7.87 -31.84 10.02
C SER A 367 -9.40 -31.73 10.06
N THR A 368 -9.94 -30.73 10.76
CA THR A 368 -11.38 -30.44 10.84
C THR A 368 -11.82 -29.36 9.86
N GLY A 369 -10.89 -28.77 9.11
CA GLY A 369 -11.14 -27.72 8.13
C GLY A 369 -11.12 -26.30 8.68
N ASN A 370 -10.68 -26.08 9.92
CA ASN A 370 -10.51 -24.74 10.47
C ASN A 370 -9.17 -24.15 10.02
N ALA A 371 -9.18 -22.89 9.60
CA ALA A 371 -7.99 -22.16 9.19
C ALA A 371 -7.40 -21.34 10.34
N PHE A 372 -6.07 -21.27 10.40
CA PHE A 372 -5.32 -20.54 11.41
C PHE A 372 -4.22 -19.71 10.78
N LEU A 373 -3.87 -18.59 11.42
CA LEU A 373 -2.73 -17.76 11.12
C LEU A 373 -1.80 -17.73 12.34
N ILE A 374 -0.51 -17.89 12.10
CA ILE A 374 0.57 -17.76 13.09
C ILE A 374 1.14 -16.36 12.95
N SER A 375 1.02 -15.54 13.99
CA SER A 375 1.58 -14.20 14.01
C SER A 375 3.09 -14.24 13.80
N LYS A 376 3.58 -13.44 12.86
CA LYS A 376 5.01 -13.24 12.60
C LYS A 376 5.70 -12.41 13.67
N ASN A 377 4.94 -11.82 14.61
CA ASN A 377 5.45 -11.05 15.75
C ASN A 377 5.96 -11.95 16.87
N ASP A 378 5.09 -12.83 17.37
CA ASP A 378 5.30 -13.58 18.63
C ASP A 378 4.96 -15.07 18.51
N GLY A 379 4.55 -15.54 17.33
CA GLY A 379 4.14 -16.93 17.11
C GLY A 379 2.76 -17.28 17.64
N SER A 380 1.99 -16.31 18.14
CA SER A 380 0.62 -16.56 18.60
C SER A 380 -0.27 -17.03 17.46
N VAL A 381 -1.20 -17.94 17.77
CA VAL A 381 -2.06 -18.58 16.77
C VAL A 381 -3.46 -17.97 16.82
N HIS A 382 -3.91 -17.48 15.69
CA HIS A 382 -5.21 -16.85 15.51
C HIS A 382 -6.12 -17.71 14.63
N ASN A 383 -7.36 -17.91 15.08
CA ASN A 383 -8.38 -18.59 14.27
C ASN A 383 -8.93 -17.63 13.20
N LEU A 384 -8.81 -18.04 11.93
CA LEU A 384 -9.35 -17.33 10.77
C LEU A 384 -10.81 -17.71 10.57
N LYS A 385 -11.69 -16.89 11.14
CA LYS A 385 -13.13 -17.14 11.12
C LYS A 385 -13.71 -16.91 9.71
N PRO A 386 -14.55 -17.83 9.21
CA PRO A 386 -15.32 -17.61 7.99
C PRO A 386 -16.22 -16.38 8.09
N GLN A 387 -16.65 -15.87 6.93
CA GLN A 387 -17.59 -14.76 6.83
C GLN A 387 -18.90 -15.10 7.55
N SER A 388 -19.46 -14.12 8.25
CA SER A 388 -20.80 -14.29 8.82
C SER A 388 -21.85 -14.48 7.72
N LYS A 389 -22.97 -15.14 8.04
CA LYS A 389 -24.10 -15.32 7.10
C LYS A 389 -24.67 -14.00 6.58
N VAL A 390 -24.58 -12.93 7.38
CA VAL A 390 -25.07 -11.61 7.00
C VAL A 390 -24.20 -11.02 5.89
N CYS A 391 -22.88 -11.21 5.98
CA CYS A 391 -21.92 -10.76 4.96
C CYS A 391 -21.97 -11.61 3.68
N SER A 392 -22.19 -12.92 3.81
CA SER A 392 -22.05 -13.87 2.70
C SER A 392 -23.31 -14.08 1.85
N ARG A 393 -24.49 -13.58 2.28
CA ARG A 393 -25.80 -13.86 1.64
C ARG A 393 -26.53 -12.64 1.07
N ASP A 394 -25.94 -11.46 1.21
CA ASP A 394 -26.59 -10.21 0.87
C ASP A 394 -26.63 -10.02 -0.66
N LYS A 395 -27.83 -9.93 -1.25
CA LYS A 395 -28.01 -9.63 -2.68
C LYS A 395 -27.92 -8.14 -3.01
N ALA A 396 -28.02 -7.28 -2.01
CA ALA A 396 -27.98 -5.82 -2.13
C ALA A 396 -26.55 -5.27 -2.09
N HIS A 397 -25.64 -5.92 -1.35
CA HIS A 397 -24.27 -5.43 -1.14
C HIS A 397 -23.16 -6.31 -1.75
N GLU A 398 -23.48 -7.14 -2.75
CA GLU A 398 -22.50 -8.00 -3.45
C GLU A 398 -21.30 -7.21 -4.02
N ASN A 399 -21.52 -5.94 -4.37
CA ASN A 399 -20.53 -5.03 -4.96
C ASN A 399 -19.94 -4.05 -3.94
N VAL A 400 -20.00 -4.34 -2.63
CA VAL A 400 -19.44 -3.49 -1.57
C VAL A 400 -18.20 -4.17 -0.99
N SER A 401 -17.08 -3.45 -0.97
CA SER A 401 -15.83 -3.93 -0.36
C SER A 401 -15.97 -4.11 1.16
N CYS A 402 -15.21 -5.05 1.72
CA CYS A 402 -15.22 -5.26 3.18
C CYS A 402 -14.79 -4.00 3.94
N SER A 403 -13.83 -3.24 3.42
CA SER A 403 -13.33 -2.00 4.03
C SER A 403 -14.39 -0.90 4.08
N ALA A 404 -15.28 -0.80 3.09
CA ALA A 404 -16.41 0.13 3.12
C ALA A 404 -17.33 -0.10 4.35
N CYS A 405 -17.48 -1.36 4.78
CA CYS A 405 -18.28 -1.73 5.95
C CYS A 405 -17.49 -1.66 7.26
N HIS A 406 -16.25 -2.13 7.26
CA HIS A 406 -15.47 -2.40 8.47
C HIS A 406 -14.51 -1.29 8.90
N SER A 407 -14.21 -0.31 8.04
CA SER A 407 -13.34 0.82 8.43
C SER A 407 -14.07 1.81 9.33
N SER A 408 -13.56 1.98 10.54
CA SER A 408 -14.17 2.87 11.56
C SER A 408 -13.90 4.35 11.27
N TRP A 409 -12.73 4.68 10.72
CA TRP A 409 -12.36 6.04 10.37
C TRP A 409 -11.29 6.09 9.27
N THR A 410 -11.03 7.27 8.73
CA THR A 410 -9.95 7.57 7.80
C THR A 410 -9.45 8.98 8.03
N SER A 411 -8.17 9.22 7.74
CA SER A 411 -7.57 10.55 7.82
C SER A 411 -8.15 11.46 6.75
N ARG A 412 -8.30 12.73 7.08
CA ARG A 412 -8.79 13.78 6.18
C ARG A 412 -7.89 15.00 6.28
N CYS A 413 -7.56 15.54 5.12
CA CYS A 413 -6.84 16.80 4.96
C CYS A 413 -7.57 17.63 3.91
N ILE A 414 -7.91 18.87 4.25
CA ILE A 414 -8.63 19.78 3.35
C ILE A 414 -7.96 21.16 3.34
N GLY A 415 -8.18 21.90 2.25
CA GLY A 415 -7.71 23.28 2.10
C GLY A 415 -6.18 23.38 2.09
N CYS A 416 -5.52 22.58 1.25
CA CYS A 416 -4.07 22.71 1.06
C CYS A 416 -3.75 23.80 0.03
N HIS A 417 -2.75 24.64 0.31
CA HIS A 417 -2.22 25.61 -0.65
C HIS A 417 -0.74 25.38 -0.85
N ASN A 418 -0.32 25.29 -2.11
CA ASN A 418 1.06 25.08 -2.51
C ASN A 418 1.60 26.32 -3.22
N GLN A 419 2.70 26.86 -2.70
CA GLN A 419 3.39 28.00 -3.27
C GLN A 419 4.90 27.76 -3.27
N TYR A 420 5.58 28.13 -4.34
CA TYR A 420 7.03 28.08 -4.41
C TYR A 420 7.64 29.34 -3.77
N ASP A 421 8.53 29.14 -2.81
CA ASP A 421 9.36 30.19 -2.23
C ASP A 421 10.77 30.08 -2.83
N ASP A 422 11.09 30.95 -3.78
CA ASP A 422 12.39 31.02 -4.43
C ASP A 422 13.49 31.59 -3.52
N ASN A 423 13.11 32.25 -2.43
CA ASN A 423 14.03 32.90 -1.50
C ASN A 423 14.45 31.99 -0.35
N GLU A 424 13.80 30.84 -0.15
CA GLU A 424 14.16 29.86 0.87
C GLU A 424 15.64 29.46 0.73
N PRO A 425 16.53 29.93 1.63
CA PRO A 425 17.97 29.80 1.42
C PRO A 425 18.50 28.40 1.74
N ARG A 426 17.73 27.57 2.47
CA ARG A 426 18.15 26.24 2.91
C ARG A 426 17.03 25.21 2.76
N ALA A 427 16.46 25.14 1.56
CA ALA A 427 15.58 24.05 1.17
C ALA A 427 16.34 22.72 1.18
N PHE A 428 15.63 21.59 1.32
CA PHE A 428 16.24 20.27 1.27
C PHE A 428 15.62 19.43 0.17
N ASP A 429 16.45 18.99 -0.76
CA ASP A 429 16.09 18.11 -1.86
C ASP A 429 15.98 16.67 -1.35
N LEU A 430 14.76 16.15 -1.26
CA LEU A 430 14.49 14.84 -0.67
C LEU A 430 14.95 13.68 -1.56
N LEU A 431 15.13 13.89 -2.87
CA LEU A 431 15.63 12.86 -3.78
C LEU A 431 17.16 12.75 -3.67
N ASP A 432 17.86 13.88 -3.83
CA ASP A 432 19.34 13.91 -3.82
C ASP A 432 19.93 14.00 -2.41
N LYS A 433 19.10 14.15 -1.38
CA LYS A 433 19.49 14.32 0.04
C LYS A 433 20.50 15.46 0.27
N LYS A 434 20.27 16.62 -0.35
CA LYS A 434 21.17 17.78 -0.24
C LYS A 434 20.43 19.08 -0.02
N TYR A 435 21.09 20.04 0.63
CA TYR A 435 20.57 21.39 0.73
C TYR A 435 20.63 22.10 -0.62
N VAL A 436 19.55 22.79 -0.97
CA VAL A 436 19.38 23.58 -2.18
C VAL A 436 18.71 24.92 -1.85
N LYS A 437 18.62 25.82 -2.83
CA LYS A 437 17.84 27.06 -2.71
C LYS A 437 16.47 26.85 -3.35
N GLY A 438 15.45 27.41 -2.72
CA GLY A 438 14.08 27.44 -3.20
C GLY A 438 13.31 26.14 -2.97
N GLN A 439 12.07 26.26 -2.47
CA GLN A 439 11.24 25.13 -2.10
C GLN A 439 9.75 25.38 -2.35
N TRP A 440 9.03 24.34 -2.76
CA TRP A 440 7.58 24.30 -2.58
C TRP A 440 7.22 24.24 -1.10
N LYS A 441 6.32 25.12 -0.66
CA LYS A 441 5.74 25.14 0.67
C LYS A 441 4.28 24.75 0.60
N GLU A 442 3.89 23.79 1.44
CA GLU A 442 2.51 23.39 1.63
C GLU A 442 1.96 24.06 2.90
N TYR A 443 0.79 24.68 2.76
CA TYR A 443 0.01 25.22 3.86
C TYR A 443 -1.28 24.40 3.97
N VAL A 444 -1.55 23.86 5.16
CA VAL A 444 -2.72 23.02 5.40
C VAL A 444 -3.72 23.78 6.26
N SER A 445 -5.01 23.74 5.89
CA SER A 445 -6.08 24.35 6.68
C SER A 445 -6.54 23.46 7.83
N GLU A 446 -6.78 22.17 7.58
CA GLU A 446 -7.29 21.25 8.60
C GLU A 446 -6.79 19.81 8.40
N PHE A 447 -6.34 19.18 9.50
CA PHE A 447 -6.26 17.73 9.63
C PHE A 447 -7.37 17.22 10.57
N SER A 448 -8.12 16.24 10.10
CA SER A 448 -9.17 15.60 10.89
C SER A 448 -9.36 14.13 10.51
N SER A 449 -10.38 13.49 11.08
CA SER A 449 -10.81 12.14 10.73
C SER A 449 -12.32 12.07 10.62
N SER A 450 -12.79 11.14 9.79
CA SER A 450 -14.18 10.72 9.79
C SER A 450 -14.30 9.31 9.26
N LYS A 451 -15.51 8.75 9.30
CA LYS A 451 -15.85 7.63 8.42
C LYS A 451 -15.52 7.99 6.96
N PRO A 452 -14.98 7.06 6.15
CA PRO A 452 -14.67 7.33 4.75
C PRO A 452 -15.91 7.65 3.92
N ALA A 453 -15.71 8.53 2.93
CA ALA A 453 -16.59 8.63 1.76
C ALA A 453 -16.56 7.31 0.99
N LEU A 454 -17.58 7.07 0.16
CA LEU A 454 -17.64 5.90 -0.71
C LEU A 454 -17.62 6.32 -2.18
N GLY A 455 -16.82 5.64 -2.96
CA GLY A 455 -16.75 5.81 -4.41
C GLY A 455 -17.01 4.50 -5.15
N VAL A 456 -17.13 4.60 -6.46
CA VAL A 456 -17.36 3.48 -7.36
C VAL A 456 -16.12 3.28 -8.23
N ARG A 457 -15.48 2.13 -8.08
CA ARG A 457 -14.48 1.62 -9.01
C ARG A 457 -15.15 0.87 -10.15
N GLU A 458 -14.78 1.17 -11.38
CA GLU A 458 -15.31 0.57 -12.60
C GLU A 458 -14.22 -0.24 -13.30
N HIS A 459 -14.45 -1.54 -13.44
CA HIS A 459 -13.56 -2.44 -14.18
C HIS A 459 -14.36 -3.25 -15.19
N LYS A 460 -13.67 -3.91 -16.14
CA LYS A 460 -14.33 -4.72 -17.19
C LYS A 460 -15.28 -5.82 -16.64
N GLY A 461 -15.12 -6.20 -15.37
CA GLY A 461 -15.93 -7.21 -14.68
C GLY A 461 -17.08 -6.67 -13.82
N GLY A 462 -17.23 -5.35 -13.64
CA GLY A 462 -18.30 -4.79 -12.82
C GLY A 462 -17.95 -3.49 -12.11
N LYS A 463 -18.73 -3.18 -11.08
CA LYS A 463 -18.56 -2.03 -10.20
C LYS A 463 -18.24 -2.52 -8.80
N LEU A 464 -17.33 -1.84 -8.11
CA LEU A 464 -17.02 -2.08 -6.70
C LEU A 464 -17.16 -0.78 -5.92
N ILE A 465 -17.87 -0.81 -4.80
CA ILE A 465 -17.99 0.31 -3.87
C ILE A 465 -16.90 0.19 -2.81
N GLU A 466 -16.06 1.21 -2.72
CA GLU A 466 -14.89 1.20 -1.82
C GLU A 466 -14.65 2.56 -1.16
N PRO A 467 -13.91 2.60 -0.04
CA PRO A 467 -13.58 3.83 0.65
C PRO A 467 -12.84 4.82 -0.26
N ALA A 468 -13.24 6.08 -0.16
CA ALA A 468 -12.61 7.23 -0.77
C ALA A 468 -12.16 8.21 0.31
N ILE A 469 -11.02 8.84 0.10
CA ILE A 469 -10.49 9.92 0.94
C ILE A 469 -10.19 11.15 0.09
N PRO A 470 -10.20 12.37 0.68
CA PRO A 470 -9.54 13.51 0.08
C PRO A 470 -8.10 13.13 -0.28
N GLY A 471 -7.79 13.06 -1.57
CA GLY A 471 -6.44 12.79 -2.05
C GLY A 471 -5.69 14.11 -2.22
N MET A 472 -6.24 14.99 -3.06
CA MET A 472 -5.72 16.31 -3.37
C MET A 472 -6.88 17.30 -3.42
N ILE A 473 -7.14 18.01 -2.33
CA ILE A 473 -8.01 19.19 -2.31
C ILE A 473 -7.09 20.39 -2.09
N LEU A 474 -6.59 20.93 -3.19
CA LEU A 474 -5.48 21.87 -3.11
C LEU A 474 -5.46 22.90 -4.25
N THR A 475 -4.90 24.05 -3.91
CA THR A 475 -4.58 25.12 -4.86
C THR A 475 -3.07 25.18 -5.08
N ILE A 476 -2.62 25.23 -6.35
CA ILE A 476 -1.22 25.37 -6.73
C ILE A 476 -1.01 26.74 -7.37
N ASP A 477 -0.14 27.57 -6.81
CA ASP A 477 0.36 28.77 -7.48
C ASP A 477 1.60 28.43 -8.32
N LYS A 478 1.38 27.98 -9.56
CA LYS A 478 2.46 27.70 -10.53
C LYS A 478 3.22 28.96 -10.93
N GLY A 479 2.55 30.11 -10.91
CA GLY A 479 3.15 31.42 -11.19
C GLY A 479 4.31 31.75 -10.26
N SER A 480 4.19 31.40 -8.98
CA SER A 480 5.23 31.60 -7.95
C SER A 480 6.58 30.96 -8.31
N PHE A 481 6.59 29.83 -9.01
CA PHE A 481 7.83 29.17 -9.44
C PHE A 481 8.61 29.97 -10.49
N THR A 482 7.91 30.79 -11.27
CA THR A 482 8.52 31.67 -12.28
C THR A 482 8.76 33.09 -11.77
N GLY A 483 8.55 33.34 -10.47
CA GLY A 483 8.65 34.66 -9.86
C GLY A 483 7.43 35.56 -10.09
N ASN A 484 6.34 35.02 -10.66
CA ASN A 484 5.09 35.75 -10.93
C ASN A 484 3.97 35.20 -10.05
N THR A 485 4.10 35.35 -8.74
CA THR A 485 3.12 34.90 -7.74
C THR A 485 1.69 35.31 -8.10
N GLY A 486 0.78 34.35 -8.09
CA GLY A 486 -0.65 34.53 -8.36
C GLY A 486 -1.03 34.66 -9.83
N SER A 487 -0.08 34.58 -10.77
CA SER A 487 -0.36 34.71 -12.22
C SER A 487 -0.89 33.44 -12.88
N ASP A 488 -0.58 32.27 -12.31
CA ASP A 488 -1.02 30.96 -12.81
C ASP A 488 -1.38 30.08 -11.60
N ILE A 489 -2.68 30.10 -11.25
CA ILE A 489 -3.23 29.35 -10.14
C ILE A 489 -4.13 28.24 -10.68
N SER A 490 -3.91 27.00 -10.26
CA SER A 490 -4.83 25.88 -10.49
C SER A 490 -5.43 25.38 -9.18
N PHE A 491 -6.68 24.91 -9.25
CA PHE A 491 -7.37 24.27 -8.14
C PHE A 491 -7.76 22.84 -8.54
N HIS A 492 -7.48 21.87 -7.67
CA HIS A 492 -7.79 20.47 -7.88
C HIS A 492 -8.54 19.90 -6.69
N ARG A 493 -9.58 19.11 -6.98
CA ARG A 493 -10.36 18.36 -6.00
C ARG A 493 -10.43 16.90 -6.44
N LEU A 494 -9.42 16.13 -6.07
CA LEU A 494 -9.27 14.73 -6.42
C LEU A 494 -9.40 13.85 -5.17
N TYR A 495 -10.33 12.92 -5.19
CA TYR A 495 -10.40 11.87 -4.17
C TYR A 495 -9.64 10.64 -4.63
N ALA A 496 -9.00 9.97 -3.68
CA ALA A 496 -8.28 8.73 -3.92
C ALA A 496 -9.06 7.54 -3.32
N PRO A 497 -9.12 6.40 -4.03
CA PRO A 497 -9.50 5.15 -3.41
C PRO A 497 -8.47 4.79 -2.34
N ASN A 498 -8.92 4.21 -1.23
CA ASN A 498 -8.06 3.95 -0.09
C ASN A 498 -8.42 2.65 0.63
N SER A 499 -7.40 1.97 1.19
CA SER A 499 -7.58 0.99 2.26
C SER A 499 -7.28 1.70 3.58
N PRO A 500 -8.28 2.04 4.41
CA PRO A 500 -8.04 2.91 5.57
C PRO A 500 -7.14 2.33 6.66
N HIS A 501 -6.98 1.01 6.75
CA HIS A 501 -6.26 0.30 7.83
C HIS A 501 -6.79 0.65 9.23
N THR A 502 -8.11 0.74 9.35
CA THR A 502 -8.85 1.02 10.60
C THR A 502 -9.98 0.01 10.77
N THR A 503 -9.72 -1.23 10.37
CA THR A 503 -10.70 -2.31 10.33
C THR A 503 -11.17 -2.63 11.73
N THR A 504 -12.48 -2.73 11.93
CA THR A 504 -13.06 -3.11 13.22
C THR A 504 -14.07 -4.25 13.08
N LYS A 505 -14.38 -4.92 14.19
CA LYS A 505 -15.37 -6.00 14.22
C LYS A 505 -16.79 -5.51 13.95
N GLN A 506 -17.10 -4.29 14.40
CA GLN A 506 -18.40 -3.69 14.17
C GLN A 506 -18.41 -3.02 12.80
N VAL A 507 -19.49 -3.24 12.05
CA VAL A 507 -19.71 -2.53 10.78
C VAL A 507 -20.42 -1.21 11.05
N ARG A 508 -20.26 -0.25 10.14
CA ARG A 508 -21.08 0.96 10.15
C ARG A 508 -22.57 0.63 9.98
N ASP A 509 -23.43 1.43 10.63
CA ASP A 509 -24.88 1.33 10.50
C ASP A 509 -25.38 1.69 9.08
N CYS A 510 -26.60 1.28 8.74
CA CYS A 510 -27.17 1.52 7.41
C CYS A 510 -27.29 3.01 7.09
N LYS A 511 -27.63 3.86 8.08
CA LYS A 511 -27.78 5.31 7.87
C LYS A 511 -26.47 5.96 7.49
N SER A 512 -25.36 5.47 8.04
CA SER A 512 -24.01 5.92 7.73
C SER A 512 -23.64 5.72 6.27
N CYS A 513 -24.24 4.76 5.55
CA CYS A 513 -24.04 4.60 4.11
C CYS A 513 -25.11 5.31 3.30
N HIS A 514 -26.38 5.18 3.70
CA HIS A 514 -27.52 5.54 2.88
C HIS A 514 -28.05 6.97 3.09
N SER A 515 -27.61 7.66 4.14
CA SER A 515 -28.13 8.99 4.48
C SER A 515 -27.11 9.90 5.19
N ASP A 516 -25.82 9.57 5.13
CA ASP A 516 -24.75 10.43 5.63
C ASP A 516 -24.17 11.26 4.47
N ALA A 517 -24.14 12.59 4.64
CA ALA A 517 -23.72 13.51 3.58
C ALA A 517 -22.26 13.31 3.18
N ALA A 518 -21.37 13.17 4.17
CA ALA A 518 -19.94 12.99 3.92
C ALA A 518 -19.65 11.66 3.24
N THR A 519 -20.34 10.59 3.65
CA THR A 519 -20.21 9.26 3.06
C THR A 519 -20.62 9.24 1.58
N LEU A 520 -21.68 9.99 1.23
CA LEU A 520 -22.14 10.13 -0.15
C LEU A 520 -21.32 11.13 -0.98
N GLY A 521 -20.33 11.81 -0.38
CA GLY A 521 -19.44 12.74 -1.06
C GLY A 521 -19.91 14.20 -1.10
N TYR A 522 -20.97 14.58 -0.37
CA TYR A 522 -21.44 15.97 -0.32
C TYR A 522 -20.66 16.87 0.64
N GLY A 523 -19.71 16.31 1.38
CA GLY A 523 -19.03 16.99 2.49
C GLY A 523 -19.79 16.84 3.81
N LYS A 524 -19.19 17.31 4.90
CA LYS A 524 -19.84 17.35 6.22
C LYS A 524 -21.01 18.32 6.19
N GLY A 525 -22.04 17.99 6.95
CA GLY A 525 -23.24 18.80 7.06
C GLY A 525 -24.46 17.98 7.45
N SER A 526 -25.60 18.66 7.55
CA SER A 526 -26.88 18.03 7.86
C SER A 526 -27.60 17.61 6.59
N LEU A 527 -28.01 16.34 6.51
CA LEU A 527 -28.85 15.81 5.44
C LEU A 527 -30.21 15.44 6.02
N ALA A 528 -31.17 16.35 5.87
CA ALA A 528 -32.48 16.25 6.49
C ALA A 528 -33.53 15.72 5.52
N TYR A 529 -34.32 14.74 5.96
CA TYR A 529 -35.46 14.22 5.21
C TYR A 529 -36.76 14.88 5.67
N GLY A 530 -37.44 15.57 4.77
CA GLY A 530 -38.74 16.20 5.01
C GLY A 530 -39.86 15.50 4.24
N MET A 531 -41.04 15.39 4.86
CA MET A 531 -42.25 14.88 4.22
C MET A 531 -43.28 16.01 4.15
N LYS A 532 -43.59 16.48 2.92
CA LYS A 532 -44.61 17.52 2.70
C LYS A 532 -45.57 17.08 1.59
N LYS A 533 -46.88 17.14 1.87
CA LYS A 533 -47.96 16.81 0.91
C LYS A 533 -47.80 15.42 0.26
N GLY A 534 -47.37 14.42 1.03
CA GLY A 534 -47.17 13.05 0.53
C GLY A 534 -45.92 12.87 -0.35
N LYS A 535 -45.05 13.88 -0.45
CA LYS A 535 -43.77 13.80 -1.16
C LYS A 535 -42.59 13.95 -0.18
N GLY A 536 -41.60 13.07 -0.34
CA GLY A 536 -40.35 13.11 0.39
C GLY A 536 -39.33 14.03 -0.29
N THR A 537 -38.59 14.81 0.49
CA THR A 537 -37.52 15.66 -0.03
C THR A 537 -36.32 15.61 0.91
N TRP A 538 -35.14 15.45 0.32
CA TRP A 538 -33.86 15.61 1.01
C TRP A 538 -33.38 17.05 0.89
N VAL A 539 -32.90 17.62 2.00
CA VAL A 539 -32.27 18.93 2.06
C VAL A 539 -30.89 18.77 2.67
N PHE A 540 -29.87 19.17 1.94
CA PHE A 540 -28.50 19.22 2.44
C PHE A 540 -28.12 20.64 2.85
N THR A 541 -27.59 20.78 4.06
CA THR A 541 -27.00 22.02 4.57
C THR A 541 -25.53 21.73 4.92
N PRO A 542 -24.56 22.28 4.17
CA PRO A 542 -23.15 22.01 4.40
C PRO A 542 -22.66 22.66 5.70
N GLU A 543 -21.66 22.04 6.33
CA GLU A 543 -20.94 22.58 7.49
C GLU A 543 -19.92 23.64 7.05
N TYR A 544 -19.21 23.38 5.95
CA TYR A 544 -18.22 24.30 5.40
C TYR A 544 -18.81 25.27 4.38
N ALA A 545 -18.16 26.42 4.23
CA ALA A 545 -18.46 27.39 3.20
C ALA A 545 -18.20 26.81 1.80
N LEU A 546 -18.86 27.39 0.80
CA LEU A 546 -18.61 27.07 -0.60
C LEU A 546 -17.26 27.64 -1.04
N ASN A 547 -16.43 26.80 -1.64
CA ASN A 547 -15.17 27.18 -2.23
C ASN A 547 -15.42 28.01 -3.49
N SER A 548 -14.65 29.08 -3.68
CA SER A 548 -14.83 30.02 -4.80
C SER A 548 -14.45 29.42 -6.17
N HIS A 549 -13.66 28.36 -6.21
CA HIS A 549 -13.20 27.75 -7.46
C HIS A 549 -14.26 26.85 -8.12
N ASP A 550 -15.09 26.17 -7.34
CA ASP A 550 -16.05 25.18 -7.86
C ASP A 550 -17.46 25.28 -7.26
N ASN A 551 -17.66 26.19 -6.30
CA ASN A 551 -18.92 26.40 -5.59
C ASN A 551 -19.44 25.12 -4.89
N LEU A 552 -18.53 24.25 -4.44
CA LEU A 552 -18.79 23.12 -3.56
C LEU A 552 -18.34 23.42 -2.14
N PRO A 553 -18.92 22.80 -1.10
CA PRO A 553 -18.35 22.87 0.25
C PRO A 553 -16.88 22.46 0.25
N GLU A 554 -16.07 23.09 1.09
CA GLU A 554 -14.60 22.89 1.11
C GLU A 554 -14.19 21.41 1.15
N ASP A 555 -14.98 20.58 1.84
CA ASP A 555 -14.71 19.18 2.09
C ASP A 555 -15.60 18.21 1.28
N ALA A 556 -16.35 18.73 0.31
CA ALA A 556 -17.18 17.93 -0.58
C ALA A 556 -16.35 17.30 -1.70
N TRP A 557 -16.85 16.19 -2.24
CA TRP A 557 -16.36 15.59 -3.49
C TRP A 557 -17.25 15.98 -4.67
N ILE A 558 -18.56 16.04 -4.44
CA ILE A 558 -19.59 16.26 -5.46
C ILE A 558 -20.74 17.14 -4.96
N PRO A 559 -21.47 17.81 -5.87
CA PRO A 559 -22.66 18.57 -5.51
C PRO A 559 -23.82 17.64 -5.12
N PHE A 560 -24.66 18.11 -4.20
CA PHE A 560 -25.87 17.41 -3.78
C PHE A 560 -26.87 17.26 -4.94
N LEU A 561 -27.12 16.01 -5.37
CA LEU A 561 -28.11 15.63 -6.38
C LEU A 561 -28.02 16.41 -7.70
N LYS A 562 -26.80 16.78 -8.12
CA LYS A 562 -26.54 17.40 -9.41
C LYS A 562 -25.49 16.60 -10.17
N ASN A 563 -25.60 16.61 -11.49
CA ASN A 563 -24.59 16.00 -12.34
C ASN A 563 -23.29 16.81 -12.24
N VAL A 564 -22.18 16.09 -12.21
CA VAL A 564 -20.84 16.64 -12.41
C VAL A 564 -20.57 16.63 -13.91
N ASP A 565 -19.95 17.68 -14.44
CA ASP A 565 -19.53 17.71 -15.85
C ASP A 565 -18.56 16.55 -16.13
N LYS A 566 -18.65 15.96 -17.33
CA LYS A 566 -17.77 14.88 -17.75
C LYS A 566 -16.31 15.32 -17.89
N GLU A 567 -16.08 16.62 -18.09
CA GLU A 567 -14.73 17.19 -18.19
C GLU A 567 -14.08 17.38 -16.81
N VAL A 568 -14.86 17.36 -15.73
CA VAL A 568 -14.33 17.53 -14.37
C VAL A 568 -13.67 16.24 -13.91
N VAL A 569 -12.36 16.30 -13.71
CA VAL A 569 -11.58 15.24 -13.09
C VAL A 569 -11.67 15.38 -11.59
N ASN A 570 -12.23 14.36 -10.94
CA ASN A 570 -12.52 14.37 -9.50
C ASN A 570 -11.84 13.20 -8.75
N SER A 571 -11.01 12.42 -9.43
CA SER A 571 -10.28 11.32 -8.79
C SER A 571 -8.83 11.26 -9.27
N THR A 572 -7.97 10.71 -8.40
CA THR A 572 -6.58 10.36 -8.72
C THR A 572 -6.48 9.09 -9.57
N ARG A 573 -7.60 8.46 -9.93
CA ARG A 573 -7.68 7.30 -10.82
C ARG A 573 -8.73 7.52 -11.89
N THR A 574 -8.48 7.03 -13.10
CA THR A 574 -9.46 7.12 -14.19
C THR A 574 -10.61 6.09 -14.07
N ASP A 575 -10.40 5.02 -13.31
CA ASP A 575 -11.37 3.94 -13.08
C ASP A 575 -12.14 4.12 -11.76
N PHE A 576 -11.91 5.21 -11.02
CA PHE A 576 -12.59 5.49 -9.76
C PHE A 576 -13.34 6.83 -9.84
N ARG A 577 -14.58 6.85 -9.36
CA ARG A 577 -15.44 8.03 -9.44
C ARG A 577 -16.41 8.12 -8.25
N PRO A 578 -16.97 9.30 -7.98
CA PRO A 578 -18.07 9.42 -7.03
C PRO A 578 -19.35 8.75 -7.56
N PHE A 579 -20.35 8.61 -6.70
CA PHE A 579 -21.68 8.18 -7.11
C PHE A 579 -22.28 9.15 -8.12
N ASN A 580 -22.84 8.63 -9.22
CA ASN A 580 -23.65 9.46 -10.11
C ASN A 580 -25.02 9.76 -9.47
N VAL A 581 -25.79 10.69 -10.06
CA VAL A 581 -27.08 11.13 -9.49
C VAL A 581 -28.06 9.98 -9.30
N GLU A 582 -28.09 9.00 -10.20
CA GLU A 582 -29.00 7.86 -10.09
C GLU A 582 -28.58 6.91 -8.95
N GLU A 583 -27.28 6.69 -8.76
CA GLU A 583 -26.73 5.97 -7.62
C GLU A 583 -27.01 6.72 -6.30
N GLN A 584 -26.82 8.04 -6.27
CA GLN A 584 -27.15 8.90 -5.12
C GLN A 584 -28.63 8.78 -4.73
N LYS A 585 -29.55 8.91 -5.69
CA LYS A 585 -31.00 8.76 -5.44
C LYS A 585 -31.35 7.38 -4.90
N ARG A 586 -30.74 6.30 -5.43
CA ARG A 586 -30.95 4.94 -4.92
C ARG A 586 -30.49 4.80 -3.47
N MET A 587 -29.32 5.36 -3.13
CA MET A 587 -28.83 5.37 -1.75
C MET A 587 -29.80 6.12 -0.82
N LEU A 588 -30.20 7.33 -1.22
CA LEU A 588 -31.11 8.18 -0.46
C LEU A 588 -32.55 7.64 -0.37
N LEU A 589 -32.98 6.82 -1.33
CA LEU A 589 -34.26 6.11 -1.26
C LEU A 589 -34.26 5.11 -0.10
N VAL A 590 -33.18 4.33 0.05
CA VAL A 590 -33.00 3.45 1.21
C VAL A 590 -32.84 4.28 2.48
N GLY A 591 -32.09 5.39 2.42
CA GLY A 591 -31.95 6.36 3.50
C GLY A 591 -33.29 6.90 4.02
N ALA A 592 -34.28 7.05 3.13
CA ALA A 592 -35.61 7.52 3.50
C ALA A 592 -36.39 6.45 4.27
N CYS A 593 -36.29 5.18 3.86
CA CYS A 593 -36.86 4.07 4.61
C CYS A 593 -36.28 3.99 6.03
N LEU A 594 -34.97 4.22 6.18
CA LEU A 594 -34.27 4.20 7.46
C LEU A 594 -34.68 5.34 8.41
N GLN A 595 -35.41 6.36 7.93
CA GLN A 595 -36.00 7.37 8.82
C GLN A 595 -37.12 6.80 9.69
N CYS A 596 -37.78 5.74 9.22
CA CYS A 596 -38.88 5.08 9.95
C CYS A 596 -38.53 3.66 10.41
N HIS A 597 -37.56 3.00 9.78
CA HIS A 597 -37.17 1.62 10.04
C HIS A 597 -35.78 1.55 10.66
N LYS A 598 -35.64 0.71 11.70
CA LYS A 598 -34.33 0.30 12.22
C LYS A 598 -33.65 -0.68 11.27
N ASP A 599 -32.33 -0.71 11.31
CA ASP A 599 -31.47 -1.58 10.49
C ASP A 599 -31.82 -3.08 10.63
N ASP A 600 -32.19 -3.51 11.84
CA ASP A 600 -32.59 -4.88 12.18
C ASP A 600 -34.08 -5.18 11.95
N SER A 601 -34.85 -4.20 11.46
CA SER A 601 -36.28 -4.39 11.23
C SER A 601 -36.56 -5.39 10.12
N LYS A 602 -37.70 -6.09 10.22
CA LYS A 602 -38.12 -7.08 9.22
C LYS A 602 -38.08 -6.56 7.78
N VAL A 603 -38.49 -5.31 7.57
CA VAL A 603 -38.51 -4.68 6.23
C VAL A 603 -37.09 -4.51 5.69
N MET A 604 -36.16 -4.03 6.51
CA MET A 604 -34.76 -3.88 6.09
C MET A 604 -34.09 -5.24 5.86
N GLN A 605 -34.31 -6.22 6.74
CA GLN A 605 -33.79 -7.58 6.52
C GLN A 605 -34.31 -8.21 5.22
N GLN A 606 -35.58 -7.99 4.86
CA GLN A 606 -36.12 -8.41 3.58
C GLN A 606 -35.45 -7.73 2.38
N THR A 607 -34.99 -6.48 2.51
CA THR A 607 -34.23 -5.83 1.43
C THR A 607 -32.87 -6.47 1.18
N LEU A 608 -32.23 -7.01 2.22
CA LEU A 608 -30.95 -7.73 2.08
C LEU A 608 -31.14 -9.10 1.41
N GLU A 609 -32.22 -9.79 1.75
CA GLU A 609 -32.51 -11.15 1.25
C GLU A 609 -33.08 -11.16 -0.17
N PHE A 610 -34.03 -10.27 -0.46
CA PHE A 610 -34.77 -10.25 -1.73
C PHE A 610 -34.39 -9.09 -2.66
N GLY A 611 -33.58 -8.14 -2.18
CA GLY A 611 -33.30 -6.89 -2.86
C GLY A 611 -34.37 -5.82 -2.64
N LEU A 612 -34.07 -4.59 -3.06
CA LEU A 612 -34.94 -3.43 -2.84
C LEU A 612 -36.25 -3.48 -3.64
N ASN A 613 -36.19 -3.92 -4.91
CA ASN A 613 -37.33 -3.85 -5.83
C ASN A 613 -38.55 -4.68 -5.38
N PRO A 614 -38.42 -5.93 -4.89
CA PRO A 614 -39.54 -6.68 -4.35
C PRO A 614 -40.18 -6.02 -3.13
N VAL A 615 -39.36 -5.46 -2.22
CA VAL A 615 -39.86 -4.79 -1.00
C VAL A 615 -40.61 -3.51 -1.34
N LEU A 616 -40.15 -2.75 -2.34
CA LEU A 616 -40.85 -1.54 -2.83
C LEU A 616 -42.26 -1.82 -3.35
N LYS A 617 -42.59 -3.06 -3.74
CA LYS A 617 -43.96 -3.45 -4.15
C LYS A 617 -44.89 -3.72 -2.97
N MET A 618 -44.35 -3.82 -1.75
CA MET A 618 -45.07 -4.17 -0.52
C MET A 618 -45.17 -2.99 0.46
N ILE A 619 -44.78 -1.77 0.04
CA ILE A 619 -44.80 -0.59 0.89
C ILE A 619 -46.23 -0.17 1.24
N SER A 620 -46.41 0.32 2.46
CA SER A 620 -47.71 0.84 2.92
C SER A 620 -47.99 2.22 2.32
N ASN A 621 -49.27 2.61 2.29
CA ASN A 621 -49.68 3.98 1.91
C ASN A 621 -49.15 5.07 2.87
N ALA A 622 -48.62 4.69 4.04
CA ALA A 622 -47.97 5.62 4.96
C ALA A 622 -46.53 5.95 4.57
N CYS A 623 -45.93 5.18 3.65
CA CYS A 623 -44.57 5.42 3.18
C CYS A 623 -44.54 6.63 2.24
N VAL A 624 -43.87 7.69 2.66
CA VAL A 624 -43.58 8.86 1.83
C VAL A 624 -42.15 8.73 1.34
N LEU A 625 -41.97 8.49 0.04
CA LEU A 625 -40.67 8.28 -0.59
C LEU A 625 -40.18 9.55 -1.32
N PRO A 626 -38.86 9.72 -1.48
CA PRO A 626 -38.31 10.76 -2.35
C PRO A 626 -38.60 10.44 -3.82
N ASP A 627 -38.40 11.43 -4.69
CA ASP A 627 -38.40 11.19 -6.14
C ASP A 627 -37.36 10.13 -6.50
N LYS A 628 -37.75 9.22 -7.41
CA LYS A 628 -36.91 8.10 -7.84
C LYS A 628 -35.75 8.52 -8.75
#